data_AF-K1RFQ9-F1
#
_entry.id   AF-K1RFQ9-F1
#
_cell.length_a   1.000
_cell.length_b   1.000
_cell.length_c   1.000
_cell.angle_alpha   90.00
_cell.angle_beta   90.00
_cell.angle_gamma   90.00
#
_symmetry.space_group_name_H-M   'P 1'
#
loop_
_entity.id
_entity.type
_entity.pdbx_description
1 polymer ?
#
loop_
_entity_poly.entity_id
_entity_poly.type
_entity_poly.pdbx_seq_one_letter_code
_entity_poly.pdbx_strand_id
1 'polypeptide(L)'
;MGSRASIQLQEAELNEIQSETGFAFRMYDLDGDDKISKDELLSVLHMMVGANISEEQLGSIADRTISEADTDGDNQISFEEFVQAMERVDVEQKMSIRFLH
;
A
#
# COMPACT_ATOMS: atom_id res chain seq x y z
N MET A 1 11.60 32.28 -9.42
CA MET A 1 12.20 31.98 -8.10
C MET A 1 11.43 30.81 -7.50
N GLY A 2 11.71 29.58 -7.96
CA GLY A 2 11.26 28.38 -7.26
C GLY A 2 12.17 28.23 -6.05
N SER A 3 11.70 28.70 -4.90
CA SER A 3 12.51 28.85 -3.70
C SER A 3 13.00 27.48 -3.22
N ARG A 4 14.25 27.39 -2.75
CA ARG A 4 14.83 26.20 -2.09
C ARG A 4 13.90 25.57 -1.04
N ALA A 5 13.05 26.38 -0.40
CA ALA A 5 12.02 25.92 0.52
C ALA A 5 10.98 24.99 -0.14
N SER A 6 10.58 25.24 -1.38
CA SER A 6 9.63 24.39 -2.12
C SER A 6 10.23 23.02 -2.44
N ILE A 7 11.52 23.00 -2.79
CA ILE A 7 12.26 21.76 -3.08
C ILE A 7 12.45 20.95 -1.79
N GLN A 8 12.83 21.61 -0.70
CA GLN A 8 13.03 20.97 0.61
C GLN A 8 11.73 20.39 1.21
N LEU A 9 10.59 21.05 0.99
CA LEU A 9 9.28 20.55 1.42
C LEU A 9 8.86 19.32 0.61
N GLN A 10 9.01 19.36 -0.72
CA GLN A 10 8.78 18.19 -1.57
C GLN A 10 9.67 17.01 -1.19
N GLU A 11 10.97 17.24 -0.89
CA GLU A 11 11.87 16.18 -0.43
C GLU A 11 11.46 15.60 0.95
N ALA A 12 10.95 16.43 1.86
CA ALA A 12 10.48 15.97 3.17
C ALA A 12 9.19 15.14 3.05
N GLU A 13 8.21 15.62 2.27
CA GLU A 13 6.97 14.89 1.99
C GLU A 13 7.25 13.56 1.30
N LEU A 14 8.16 13.54 0.31
CA LEU A 14 8.58 12.30 -0.36
C LEU A 14 9.26 11.32 0.60
N ASN A 15 10.11 11.80 1.51
CA ASN A 15 10.77 10.97 2.51
C ASN A 15 9.79 10.41 3.54
N GLU A 16 8.80 11.20 3.97
CA GLU A 16 7.74 10.75 4.88
C GLU A 16 6.85 9.70 4.20
N ILE A 17 6.43 9.94 2.96
CA ILE A 17 5.68 8.96 2.16
C ILE A 17 6.49 7.67 2.01
N GLN A 18 7.78 7.74 1.64
CA GLN A 18 8.60 6.53 1.55
C GLN A 18 8.74 5.80 2.89
N SER A 19 8.81 6.54 4.00
CA SER A 19 8.88 5.95 5.34
C SER A 19 7.57 5.27 5.74
N GLU A 20 6.42 5.90 5.48
CA GLU A 20 5.08 5.37 5.77
C GLU A 20 4.74 4.19 4.86
N THR A 21 4.97 4.32 3.55
CA THR A 21 4.79 3.25 2.56
C THR A 21 5.72 2.08 2.85
N GLY A 22 6.99 2.33 3.21
CA GLY A 22 7.92 1.30 3.62
C GLY A 22 7.53 0.59 4.91
N PHE A 23 6.96 1.30 5.88
CA PHE A 23 6.42 0.68 7.09
C PHE A 23 5.19 -0.18 6.78
N ALA A 24 4.26 0.33 5.98
CA ALA A 24 3.08 -0.42 5.57
C ALA A 24 3.47 -1.69 4.79
N PHE A 25 4.40 -1.58 3.83
CA PHE A 25 4.90 -2.72 3.07
C PHE A 25 5.42 -3.83 3.97
N ARG A 26 6.29 -3.49 4.95
CA ARG A 26 6.82 -4.46 5.94
C ARG A 26 5.78 -5.05 6.89
N MET A 27 4.59 -4.45 7.00
CA MET A 27 3.49 -5.05 7.75
C MET A 27 2.76 -6.12 6.94
N TYR A 28 2.85 -6.06 5.61
CA TYR A 28 2.29 -7.04 4.70
C TYR A 28 3.29 -8.13 4.32
N ASP A 29 4.56 -7.79 4.10
CA ASP A 29 5.66 -8.74 3.87
C ASP A 29 6.04 -9.43 5.20
N LEU A 30 5.54 -10.65 5.41
CA LEU A 30 5.65 -11.37 6.67
C LEU A 30 6.90 -12.25 6.72
N ASP A 31 7.37 -12.74 5.58
CA ASP A 31 8.55 -13.58 5.49
C ASP A 31 9.85 -12.80 5.18
N GLY A 32 9.73 -11.54 4.75
CA GLY A 32 10.83 -10.62 4.53
C GLY A 32 11.56 -10.84 3.21
N ASP A 33 10.87 -11.33 2.18
CA ASP A 33 11.45 -11.59 0.85
C ASP A 33 11.41 -10.37 -0.10
N ASP A 34 11.03 -9.19 0.44
CA ASP A 34 10.83 -7.93 -0.27
C ASP A 34 9.69 -7.98 -1.31
N LYS A 35 8.75 -8.92 -1.15
CA LYS A 35 7.51 -9.02 -1.93
C LYS A 35 6.33 -9.27 -1.01
N ILE A 36 5.13 -8.98 -1.51
CA ILE A 36 3.88 -9.36 -0.84
C ILE A 36 3.22 -10.43 -1.69
N SER A 37 3.20 -11.64 -1.16
CA SER A 37 2.48 -12.75 -1.75
C SER A 37 0.98 -12.65 -1.47
N LYS A 38 0.19 -13.42 -2.24
CA LYS A 38 -1.25 -13.52 -2.02
C LYS A 38 -1.63 -14.01 -0.63
N ASP A 39 -0.89 -14.98 -0.11
CA ASP A 39 -1.17 -15.59 1.19
C ASP A 39 -0.88 -14.61 2.34
N GLU A 40 0.14 -13.78 2.20
CA GLU A 40 0.46 -12.73 3.17
C GLU A 40 -0.59 -11.61 3.13
N LEU A 41 -0.96 -11.14 1.94
CA LEU A 41 -2.03 -10.17 1.77
C LEU A 41 -3.34 -10.67 2.41
N LEU A 42 -3.72 -11.93 2.17
CA LEU A 42 -4.89 -12.55 2.78
C LEU A 42 -4.78 -12.63 4.29
N SER A 43 -3.61 -13.02 4.81
CA SER A 43 -3.36 -13.12 6.24
C SER A 43 -3.58 -11.78 6.94
N VAL A 44 -3.04 -10.70 6.39
CA VAL A 44 -3.21 -9.35 6.95
C VAL A 44 -4.64 -8.86 6.80
N LEU A 45 -5.29 -9.04 5.64
CA LEU A 45 -6.69 -8.67 5.44
C LEU A 45 -7.61 -9.40 6.42
N HIS A 46 -7.39 -10.69 6.64
CA HIS A 46 -8.15 -11.48 7.60
C HIS A 46 -7.95 -10.97 9.04
N MET A 47 -6.72 -10.60 9.43
CA MET A 47 -6.43 -9.98 10.72
C MET A 47 -7.12 -8.61 10.89
N MET A 48 -7.21 -7.80 9.83
CA MET A 48 -7.78 -6.45 9.88
C MET A 48 -9.31 -6.44 9.91
N VAL A 49 -9.97 -7.27 9.08
CA VAL A 49 -11.43 -7.20 8.89
C VAL A 49 -12.18 -8.23 9.76
N GLY A 50 -11.49 -9.24 10.29
CA GLY A 50 -12.06 -10.26 11.17
C GLY A 50 -13.18 -11.08 10.53
N ALA A 51 -14.06 -11.65 11.36
CA ALA A 51 -15.13 -12.57 10.93
C ALA A 51 -16.29 -11.92 10.14
N ASN A 52 -16.16 -10.64 9.74
CA ASN A 52 -17.20 -9.88 9.05
C ASN A 52 -17.20 -10.08 7.53
N ILE A 53 -16.15 -10.67 6.97
CA ILE A 53 -16.03 -10.99 5.54
C ILE A 53 -15.71 -12.48 5.39
N SER A 54 -16.30 -13.15 4.40
CA SER A 54 -16.01 -14.56 4.14
C SER A 54 -14.63 -14.74 3.49
N GLU A 55 -14.02 -15.92 3.69
CA GLU A 55 -12.74 -16.27 3.05
C GLU A 55 -12.78 -16.13 1.52
N GLU A 56 -13.92 -16.47 0.88
CA GLU A 56 -14.11 -16.32 -0.56
C GLU A 56 -14.07 -14.85 -1.01
N GLN A 57 -14.71 -13.96 -0.25
CA GLN A 57 -14.68 -12.53 -0.52
C GLN A 57 -13.29 -11.94 -0.31
N LEU A 58 -12.58 -12.36 0.75
CA LEU A 58 -11.19 -11.99 0.98
C LEU A 58 -10.29 -12.46 -0.16
N GLY A 59 -10.47 -13.71 -0.62
CA GLY A 59 -9.80 -14.28 -1.79
C GLY A 59 -9.98 -13.39 -3.03
N SER A 60 -11.23 -13.05 -3.34
CA SER A 60 -11.55 -12.19 -4.49
C SER A 60 -10.95 -10.79 -4.37
N ILE A 61 -10.91 -10.20 -3.17
CA ILE A 61 -10.27 -8.90 -2.93
C ILE A 61 -8.76 -9.00 -3.13
N ALA A 62 -8.12 -10.04 -2.60
CA ALA A 62 -6.68 -10.25 -2.76
C ALA A 62 -6.30 -10.47 -4.23
N ASP A 63 -7.02 -11.34 -4.94
CA ASP A 63 -6.82 -11.59 -6.37
C ASP A 63 -6.92 -10.30 -7.20
N ARG A 64 -7.95 -9.50 -6.92
CA ARG A 64 -8.13 -8.22 -7.60
C ARG A 64 -7.02 -7.22 -7.28
N THR A 65 -6.60 -7.15 -6.01
CA THR A 65 -5.55 -6.23 -5.56
C THR A 65 -4.21 -6.56 -6.23
N ILE A 66 -3.84 -7.84 -6.28
CA ILE A 66 -2.63 -8.29 -6.96
C ILE A 66 -2.75 -7.99 -8.45
N SER A 67 -3.85 -8.38 -9.11
CA SER A 67 -4.02 -8.13 -10.54
C SER A 67 -4.00 -6.66 -10.94
N GLU A 68 -4.32 -5.73 -10.03
CA GLU A 68 -4.28 -4.28 -10.29
C GLU A 68 -2.89 -3.66 -10.00
N ALA A 69 -2.12 -4.26 -9.09
CA ALA A 69 -0.81 -3.77 -8.67
C ALA A 69 0.35 -4.42 -9.44
N ASP A 70 0.24 -5.71 -9.74
CA ASP A 70 1.24 -6.53 -10.44
C ASP A 70 1.39 -6.07 -11.90
N THR A 71 2.57 -5.55 -12.21
CA THR A 71 2.93 -5.01 -13.53
C THR A 71 3.91 -5.90 -14.27
N ASP A 72 4.64 -6.77 -13.55
CA ASP A 72 5.64 -7.65 -14.13
C ASP A 72 5.15 -9.10 -14.36
N GLY A 73 4.00 -9.44 -13.79
CA GLY A 73 3.28 -10.71 -13.95
C GLY A 73 3.79 -11.84 -13.05
N ASP A 74 4.52 -11.53 -11.98
CA ASP A 74 5.05 -12.54 -11.05
C ASP A 74 4.01 -13.03 -10.01
N ASN A 75 2.80 -12.45 -10.02
CA ASN A 75 1.68 -12.70 -9.09
C ASN A 75 1.97 -12.33 -7.64
N GLN A 76 2.91 -11.41 -7.43
CA GLN A 76 3.26 -10.83 -6.14
C GLN A 76 3.28 -9.31 -6.30
N ILE A 77 3.44 -8.59 -5.19
CA ILE A 77 3.55 -7.13 -5.21
C ILE A 77 4.93 -6.77 -4.66
N SER A 78 5.81 -6.31 -5.54
CA SER A 78 7.10 -5.73 -5.15
C SER A 78 6.92 -4.38 -4.45
N PHE A 79 7.95 -3.91 -3.74
CA PHE A 79 7.91 -2.58 -3.12
C PHE A 79 7.61 -1.46 -4.14
N GLU A 80 8.17 -1.54 -5.34
CA GLU A 80 7.95 -0.55 -6.40
C GLU A 80 6.49 -0.55 -6.88
N GLU A 81 5.89 -1.72 -7.04
CA GLU A 81 4.47 -1.87 -7.42
C GLU A 81 3.55 -1.42 -6.30
N PHE A 82 3.91 -1.68 -5.04
CA PHE A 82 3.17 -1.20 -3.88
C PHE A 82 3.15 0.33 -3.82
N VAL A 83 4.30 1.00 -4.05
CA VAL A 83 4.38 2.46 -4.12
C VAL A 83 3.49 2.97 -5.26
N GLN A 84 3.60 2.41 -6.46
CA GLN A 84 2.77 2.82 -7.60
C GLN A 84 1.27 2.59 -7.35
N ALA A 85 0.90 1.49 -6.70
CA ALA A 85 -0.48 1.20 -6.33
C ALA A 85 -0.99 2.24 -5.33
N MET A 86 -0.18 2.63 -4.34
CA MET A 86 -0.52 3.69 -3.38
C MET A 86 -0.63 5.07 -4.04
N GLU A 87 0.22 5.40 -5.01
CA GLU A 87 0.11 6.65 -5.78
C GLU A 87 -1.17 6.70 -6.64
N ARG A 88 -1.62 5.55 -7.17
CA ARG A 88 -2.89 5.44 -7.92
C ARG A 88 -4.12 5.50 -7.00
N VAL A 89 -4.00 4.98 -5.78
CA VAL A 89 -5.04 5.09 -4.74
C VAL A 89 -4.90 6.44 -4.08
N ASP A 90 -5.31 7.50 -4.78
CA ASP A 90 -5.45 8.90 -4.35
C ASP A 90 -5.33 9.08 -2.82
N VAL A 91 -4.08 9.14 -2.33
CA VAL A 91 -3.78 9.21 -0.89
C VAL A 91 -4.37 10.50 -0.30
N GLU A 92 -4.52 11.53 -1.14
CA GLU A 92 -5.25 12.76 -0.84
C GLU A 92 -6.69 12.49 -0.38
N GLN A 93 -7.42 11.51 -0.92
CA GLN A 93 -8.81 11.21 -0.51
C GLN A 93 -8.91 10.34 0.76
N LYS A 94 -7.91 9.49 1.06
CA LYS A 94 -7.93 8.62 2.27
C LYS A 94 -7.24 9.23 3.50
N MET A 95 -6.25 10.11 3.33
CA MET A 95 -5.74 10.94 4.44
C MET A 95 -6.69 12.09 4.78
N SER A 96 -7.62 12.39 3.86
CA SER A 96 -8.82 13.20 4.11
C SER A 96 -9.91 12.45 4.90
N ILE A 97 -9.55 11.61 5.89
CA ILE A 97 -10.47 11.30 6.99
C ILE A 97 -10.57 12.57 7.84
N ARG A 98 -11.39 13.50 7.34
CA ARG A 98 -12.17 14.51 8.06
C ARG A 98 -11.76 14.76 9.52
N PHE A 99 -10.56 15.29 9.74
CA PHE A 99 -10.20 16.04 10.95
C PHE A 99 -10.84 17.45 10.98
N LEU A 100 -11.92 17.64 10.21
CA LEU A 100 -12.71 18.87 10.18
C LEU A 100 -14.19 18.50 10.42
N HIS A 101 -14.50 18.18 11.66
CA HIS A 101 -15.60 18.83 12.39
C HIS A 101 -15.20 18.96 13.87
#